data_AF-A0A2T0L1L2-F1
#
_entry.id   AF-A0A2T0L1L2-F1
#
_cell.length_a   1.000
_cell.length_b   1.000
_cell.length_c   1.000
_cell.angle_alpha   90.00
_cell.angle_beta   90.00
_cell.angle_gamma   90.00
#
_symmetry.space_group_name_H-M   'P 1'
#
loop_
_entity.id
_entity.type
_entity.pdbx_description
1 polymer ?
#
loop_
_entity_poly.entity_id
_entity_poly.type
_entity_poly.pdbx_seq_one_letter_code
_entity_poly.pdbx_strand_id
1 'polypeptide(L)'
;MATQDEYIKTALRLPRHLHADISVSAENAGRSMNAEIIERLSKSSDMSHLHRVIEQLTQTMAAERQGLRIQLGWALMLYEQTIRALDEAVLLAEQNNAPPEEIRRLQGEIEHAQKYVKTMEPAADRFLR
;
A
#
# COMPACT_ATOMS: atom_id res chain seq x y z
N MET A 1 -30.97 34.59 -9.52
CA MET A 1 -30.85 35.26 -8.21
C MET A 1 -29.54 34.78 -7.61
N ALA A 2 -28.54 35.65 -7.51
CA ALA A 2 -27.20 35.26 -7.04
C ALA A 2 -27.27 34.97 -5.53
N THR A 3 -26.87 33.77 -5.14
CA THR A 3 -26.74 33.32 -3.75
C THR A 3 -25.73 34.22 -3.04
N GLN A 4 -26.18 34.86 -1.97
CA GLN A 4 -25.35 35.69 -1.11
C GLN A 4 -24.30 34.80 -0.45
N ASP A 5 -23.03 34.96 -0.84
CA ASP A 5 -21.90 34.25 -0.22
C ASP A 5 -21.93 34.45 1.30
N GLU A 6 -21.91 33.35 2.04
CA GLU A 6 -22.01 33.31 3.49
C GLU A 6 -20.65 33.70 4.12
N TYR A 7 -20.34 35.00 4.12
CA TYR A 7 -19.08 35.51 4.68
C TYR A 7 -19.14 35.58 6.20
N ILE A 8 -18.27 34.83 6.89
CA ILE A 8 -18.03 34.97 8.33
C ILE A 8 -16.97 36.04 8.55
N LYS A 9 -17.32 37.11 9.27
CA LYS A 9 -16.36 38.16 9.66
C LYS A 9 -15.56 37.70 10.89
N THR A 10 -14.28 37.43 10.70
CA THR A 10 -13.35 37.04 11.77
C THR A 10 -12.31 38.13 11.98
N ALA A 11 -12.14 38.57 13.23
CA ALA A 11 -11.09 39.52 13.59
C ALA A 11 -9.82 38.77 14.01
N LEU A 12 -8.72 38.99 13.28
CA LEU A 12 -7.42 38.37 13.55
C LEU A 12 -6.45 39.41 14.14
N ARG A 13 -5.85 39.11 15.28
CA ARG A 13 -4.79 39.97 15.87
C ARG A 13 -3.43 39.52 15.36
N LEU A 14 -2.71 40.43 14.72
CA LEU A 14 -1.40 40.17 14.13
C LEU A 14 -0.30 40.97 14.83
N PRO A 15 0.87 40.37 15.09
CA PRO A 15 2.07 41.12 15.43
C PRO A 15 2.42 42.16 14.34
N ARG A 16 2.99 43.30 14.74
CA ARG A 16 3.25 44.43 13.81
C ARG A 16 4.12 44.04 12.61
N HIS A 17 5.16 43.25 12.82
CA HIS A 17 6.04 42.79 11.75
C HIS A 17 5.27 41.93 10.74
N LEU A 18 4.45 40.99 11.23
CA LEU A 18 3.68 40.08 10.40
C LEU A 18 2.59 40.82 9.61
N HIS A 19 1.97 41.84 10.19
CA HIS A 19 1.06 42.73 9.45
C HIS A 19 1.78 43.44 8.29
N ALA A 20 2.99 43.96 8.53
CA ALA A 20 3.79 44.62 7.49
C ALA A 20 4.18 43.63 6.38
N ASP A 21 4.62 42.43 6.74
CA ASP A 21 5.02 41.40 5.78
C ASP A 21 3.87 40.96 4.87
N ILE A 22 2.65 40.78 5.44
CA ILE A 22 1.46 40.44 4.65
C ILE A 22 1.05 41.61 3.76
N SER A 23 1.15 42.86 4.25
CA SER A 23 0.81 44.04 3.46
C SER A 23 1.72 44.16 2.23
N VAL A 24 3.03 44.04 2.42
CA VAL A 24 4.02 44.05 1.32
C VAL A 24 3.78 42.90 0.34
N SER A 25 3.48 41.69 0.85
CA SER A 25 3.17 40.55 -0.01
C SER A 25 1.91 40.76 -0.84
N ALA A 26 0.87 41.36 -0.26
CA ALA A 26 -0.38 41.63 -0.94
C ALA A 26 -0.21 42.69 -2.04
N GLU A 27 0.56 43.75 -1.77
CA GLU A 27 0.95 44.76 -2.75
C GLU A 27 1.72 44.13 -3.92
N ASN A 28 2.73 43.32 -3.64
CA ASN A 28 3.53 42.63 -4.66
C ASN A 28 2.67 41.67 -5.52
N ALA A 29 1.67 41.05 -4.93
CA ALA A 29 0.73 40.15 -5.62
C ALA A 29 -0.44 40.90 -6.30
N GLY A 30 -0.49 42.24 -6.21
CA GLY A 30 -1.55 43.06 -6.82
C GLY A 30 -2.94 42.82 -6.24
N ARG A 31 -3.05 42.41 -4.97
CA ARG A 31 -4.32 42.06 -4.32
C ARG A 31 -4.47 42.70 -2.95
N SER A 32 -5.69 42.70 -2.41
CA SER A 32 -5.94 43.21 -1.06
C SER A 32 -5.32 42.31 0.00
N MET A 33 -4.99 42.89 1.16
CA MET A 33 -4.45 42.14 2.30
C MET A 33 -5.38 40.99 2.73
N ASN A 34 -6.71 41.21 2.69
CA ASN A 34 -7.69 40.17 2.99
C ASN A 34 -7.63 39.03 1.97
N ALA A 35 -7.51 39.34 0.67
CA ALA A 35 -7.38 38.32 -0.37
C ALA A 35 -6.08 37.52 -0.23
N GLU A 36 -4.98 38.17 0.16
CA GLU A 36 -3.70 37.51 0.49
C GLU A 36 -3.85 36.55 1.68
N ILE A 37 -4.52 36.97 2.75
CA ILE A 37 -4.77 36.14 3.93
C ILE A 37 -5.64 34.94 3.58
N ILE A 38 -6.72 35.13 2.83
CA ILE A 38 -7.62 34.05 2.39
C ILE A 38 -6.86 33.04 1.54
N GLU A 39 -6.05 33.49 0.57
CA GLU A 39 -5.25 32.60 -0.27
C GLU A 39 -4.28 31.75 0.56
N ARG A 40 -3.55 32.37 1.50
CA ARG A 40 -2.59 31.65 2.35
C ARG A 40 -3.29 30.62 3.23
N LEU A 41 -4.46 30.98 3.79
CA LEU A 41 -5.27 30.06 4.58
C LEU A 41 -5.78 28.90 3.72
N SER A 42 -6.31 29.16 2.52
CA SER A 42 -6.77 28.14 1.57
C SER A 42 -5.64 27.18 1.20
N LYS A 43 -4.46 27.70 0.85
CA LYS A 43 -3.30 26.86 0.54
C LYS A 43 -2.84 26.03 1.74
N SER A 44 -2.92 26.60 2.95
CA SER A 44 -2.56 25.86 4.17
C SER A 44 -3.56 24.74 4.48
N SER A 45 -4.86 24.96 4.26
CA SER A 45 -5.88 23.92 4.40
C SER A 45 -5.72 22.85 3.34
N ASP A 46 -5.45 23.23 2.09
CA ASP A 46 -5.19 22.29 0.99
C ASP A 46 -3.95 21.44 1.26
N MET A 47 -2.91 22.02 1.85
CA MET A 47 -1.70 21.29 2.23
C MET A 47 -1.98 20.23 3.30
N SER A 48 -2.81 20.55 4.31
CA SER A 48 -3.23 19.58 5.33
C SER A 48 -4.13 18.48 4.75
N HIS A 49 -4.99 18.84 3.79
CA HIS A 49 -5.83 17.90 3.07
C HIS A 49 -4.97 16.94 2.22
N LEU A 50 -3.97 17.47 1.53
CA LEU A 50 -3.03 16.69 0.71
C LEU A 50 -2.19 15.74 1.57
N HIS A 51 -1.69 16.18 2.73
CA HIS A 51 -1.02 15.29 3.69
C HIS A 51 -1.94 14.16 4.16
N ARG A 52 -3.20 14.47 4.47
CA ARG A 52 -4.18 13.46 4.88
C ARG A 52 -4.47 12.44 3.77
N VAL A 53 -4.61 12.88 2.52
CA VAL A 53 -4.82 11.99 1.37
C VAL A 53 -3.61 11.09 1.15
N ILE A 54 -2.38 11.64 1.23
CA ILE A 54 -1.15 10.84 1.12
C ILE A 54 -1.07 9.82 2.26
N GLU A 55 -1.40 10.20 3.48
CA GLU A 55 -1.40 9.28 4.62
C GLU A 55 -2.42 8.16 4.44
N GLN A 56 -3.65 8.49 4.04
CA GLN A 56 -4.70 7.50 3.76
C GLN A 56 -4.32 6.56 2.63
N LEU A 57 -3.73 7.07 1.55
CA LEU A 57 -3.26 6.26 0.43
C LEU A 57 -2.13 5.33 0.88
N THR A 58 -1.20 5.84 1.68
CA THR A 58 -0.09 5.06 2.23
C THR A 58 -0.61 3.92 3.13
N GLN A 59 -1.59 4.21 3.99
CA GLN A 59 -2.23 3.20 4.85
C GLN A 59 -2.97 2.14 4.02
N THR A 60 -3.70 2.56 2.99
CA THR A 60 -4.45 1.65 2.10
C THR A 60 -3.49 0.73 1.36
N MET A 61 -2.42 1.27 0.77
CA MET A 61 -1.39 0.49 0.09
C MET A 61 -0.67 -0.47 1.04
N ALA A 62 -0.41 -0.06 2.29
CA ALA A 62 0.18 -0.94 3.30
C ALA A 62 -0.76 -2.11 3.65
N ALA A 63 -2.05 -1.84 3.82
CA ALA A 63 -3.06 -2.86 4.10
C ALA A 63 -3.21 -3.85 2.93
N GLU A 64 -3.24 -3.35 1.69
CA GLU A 64 -3.30 -4.20 0.49
C GLU A 64 -2.07 -5.10 0.36
N ARG A 65 -0.86 -4.55 0.56
CA ARG A 65 0.38 -5.34 0.56
C ARG A 65 0.35 -6.41 1.64
N GLN A 66 -0.13 -6.08 2.83
CA GLN A 66 -0.25 -7.05 3.92
C GLN A 66 -1.26 -8.16 3.58
N GLY A 67 -2.39 -7.81 2.97
CA GLY A 67 -3.37 -8.80 2.49
C GLY A 67 -2.79 -9.76 1.46
N LEU A 68 -2.08 -9.24 0.46
CA LEU A 68 -1.40 -10.06 -0.56
C LEU A 68 -0.33 -10.97 0.06
N ARG A 69 0.41 -10.48 1.06
CA ARG A 69 1.41 -11.28 1.79
C ARG A 69 0.76 -12.47 2.51
N ILE A 70 -0.37 -12.26 3.17
CA ILE A 70 -1.10 -13.33 3.86
C ILE A 70 -1.62 -14.36 2.84
N GLN A 71 -2.21 -13.89 1.74
CA GLN A 71 -2.72 -14.76 0.67
C GLN A 71 -1.60 -15.62 0.05
N LEU A 72 -0.45 -15.02 -0.24
CA LEU A 72 0.71 -15.74 -0.76
C LEU A 72 1.23 -16.78 0.25
N GLY A 73 1.30 -16.42 1.54
CA GLY A 73 1.69 -17.34 2.59
C GLY A 73 0.77 -18.56 2.69
N TRP A 74 -0.55 -18.36 2.60
CA TRP A 74 -1.51 -19.47 2.57
C TRP A 74 -1.38 -20.33 1.32
N ALA A 75 -1.18 -19.72 0.15
CA ALA A 75 -0.98 -20.46 -1.09
C ALA A 75 0.28 -21.35 -1.03
N LEU A 76 1.40 -20.82 -0.53
CA LEU A 76 2.63 -21.59 -0.36
C LEU A 76 2.45 -22.74 0.64
N MET A 77 1.81 -22.48 1.79
CA MET A 77 1.52 -23.50 2.79
C MET A 77 0.68 -24.65 2.21
N LEU A 78 -0.39 -24.33 1.47
CA LEU A 78 -1.24 -25.35 0.85
C LEU A 78 -0.49 -26.15 -0.21
N TYR A 79 0.36 -25.49 -0.98
CA TYR A 79 1.18 -26.13 -2.00
C TYR A 79 2.21 -27.08 -1.39
N GLU A 80 2.88 -26.69 -0.29
CA GLU A 80 3.77 -27.56 0.48
C GLU A 80 3.04 -28.77 1.06
N GLN A 81 1.84 -28.57 1.60
CA GLN A 81 1.02 -29.67 2.10
C GLN A 81 0.66 -30.65 0.97
N THR A 82 0.37 -30.13 -0.22
CA THR A 82 0.08 -30.95 -1.40
C THR A 82 1.31 -31.76 -1.83
N ILE A 83 2.50 -31.15 -1.84
CA ILE A 83 3.76 -31.85 -2.12
C ILE A 83 3.97 -33.00 -1.14
N ARG A 84 3.78 -32.77 0.18
CA ARG A 84 3.90 -33.83 1.18
C ARG A 84 2.92 -34.97 0.96
N ALA A 85 1.67 -34.66 0.61
CA ALA A 85 0.68 -35.68 0.29
C ALA A 85 1.06 -36.50 -0.96
N LEU A 86 1.69 -35.86 -1.95
CA LEU A 86 2.20 -36.55 -3.14
C LEU A 86 3.41 -37.44 -2.81
N ASP A 87 4.31 -37.00 -1.93
CA ASP A 87 5.41 -37.82 -1.42
C ASP A 87 4.87 -39.08 -0.70
N GLU A 88 3.85 -38.93 0.14
CA GLU A 88 3.17 -40.05 0.79
C GLU A 88 2.49 -40.98 -0.23
N ALA A 89 1.86 -40.42 -1.27
CA ALA A 89 1.23 -41.21 -2.33
C ALA A 89 2.25 -42.03 -3.13
N VAL A 90 3.45 -41.48 -3.38
CA VAL A 90 4.55 -42.21 -4.01
C VAL A 90 4.97 -43.41 -3.16
N LEU A 91 5.15 -43.22 -1.85
CA LEU A 91 5.49 -44.32 -0.93
C LEU A 91 4.44 -45.43 -0.93
N LEU A 92 3.15 -45.05 -0.95
CA LEU A 92 2.06 -46.02 -1.04
C LEU A 92 2.03 -46.72 -2.41
N ALA A 93 2.32 -46.02 -3.51
CA ALA A 93 2.38 -46.61 -4.83
C ALA A 93 3.54 -47.64 -4.95
N GLU A 94 4.69 -47.33 -4.37
CA GLU A 94 5.84 -48.26 -4.26
C GLU A 94 5.45 -49.53 -3.49
N GLN A 95 4.78 -49.38 -2.34
CA GLN A 95 4.31 -50.52 -1.53
C GLN A 95 3.29 -51.40 -2.26
N ASN A 96 2.53 -50.83 -3.19
CA ASN A 96 1.53 -51.53 -3.99
C ASN A 96 2.06 -52.04 -5.33
N ASN A 97 3.38 -52.09 -5.53
CA ASN A 97 4.05 -52.55 -6.76
C ASN A 97 3.62 -51.80 -8.02
N ALA A 98 3.39 -50.48 -7.92
CA ALA A 98 3.13 -49.65 -9.08
C ALA A 98 4.31 -49.67 -10.08
N PRO A 99 4.08 -49.38 -11.37
CA PRO A 99 5.13 -49.39 -12.38
C PRO A 99 6.28 -48.43 -12.02
N PRO A 100 7.55 -48.88 -12.03
CA PRO A 100 8.69 -48.02 -11.68
C PRO A 100 8.89 -46.80 -12.60
N GLU A 101 8.31 -46.82 -13.80
CA GLU A 101 8.31 -45.69 -14.72
C GLU A 101 7.34 -44.58 -14.27
N GLU A 102 6.17 -44.96 -13.76
CA GLU A 102 5.17 -44.03 -13.24
C GLU A 102 5.64 -43.39 -11.93
N ILE A 103 6.26 -44.18 -11.04
CA ILE A 103 6.87 -43.69 -9.80
C ILE A 103 7.97 -42.67 -10.11
N ARG A 104 8.91 -42.99 -11.00
CA ARG A 104 10.00 -42.08 -11.38
C ARG A 104 9.50 -40.79 -12.03
N ARG A 105 8.45 -40.88 -12.85
CA ARG A 105 7.81 -39.70 -13.43
C ARG A 105 7.23 -38.80 -12.34
N LEU A 106 6.44 -39.37 -11.43
CA LEU A 106 5.80 -38.61 -10.34
C LEU A 106 6.84 -38.00 -9.39
N GLN A 107 7.89 -38.73 -9.05
CA GLN A 107 9.03 -38.21 -8.28
C GLN A 107 9.69 -37.01 -8.98
N GLY A 108 9.90 -37.08 -10.29
CA GLY A 108 10.43 -35.96 -11.07
C GLY A 108 9.50 -34.73 -11.01
N GLU A 109 8.19 -34.92 -11.16
CA GLU A 109 7.20 -33.84 -11.06
C GLU A 109 7.19 -33.20 -9.65
N ILE A 110 7.32 -34.01 -8.59
CA ILE A 110 7.44 -33.54 -7.21
C ILE A 110 8.73 -32.73 -6.99
N GLU A 111 9.88 -33.23 -7.47
CA GLU A 111 11.15 -32.51 -7.37
C GLU A 111 11.11 -31.15 -8.09
N HIS A 112 10.43 -31.08 -9.24
CA HIS A 112 10.19 -29.82 -9.94
C HIS A 112 9.32 -28.88 -9.09
N ALA A 113 8.22 -29.37 -8.53
CA ALA A 113 7.34 -28.60 -7.65
C ALA A 113 8.07 -28.05 -6.41
N GLN A 114 8.91 -28.87 -5.77
CA GLN A 114 9.76 -28.47 -4.64
C GLN A 114 10.74 -27.36 -5.01
N LYS A 115 11.39 -27.46 -6.18
CA LYS A 115 12.28 -26.41 -6.70
C LYS A 115 11.52 -25.09 -6.91
N TYR A 116 10.29 -25.15 -7.44
CA TYR A 116 9.46 -23.95 -7.62
C TYR A 116 9.13 -23.27 -6.29
N VAL A 117 8.72 -24.02 -5.27
CA VAL A 117 8.46 -23.46 -3.93
C VAL A 117 9.70 -22.77 -3.37
N LYS A 118 10.85 -23.43 -3.43
CA LYS A 118 12.12 -22.89 -2.93
C LYS A 118 12.58 -21.62 -3.66
N THR A 119 12.18 -21.43 -4.91
CA THR A 119 12.44 -20.17 -5.65
C THR A 119 11.45 -19.05 -5.31
N MET A 120 10.24 -19.39 -4.88
CA MET A 120 9.19 -18.44 -4.50
C MET A 120 9.29 -18.00 -3.03
N GLU A 121 9.86 -18.84 -2.16
CA GLU A 121 10.05 -18.58 -0.73
C GLU A 121 10.87 -17.30 -0.44
N PRO A 122 12.01 -17.02 -1.12
CA PRO A 122 12.76 -15.76 -0.94
C PRO A 122 12.00 -14.54 -1.46
N ALA A 123 11.15 -14.73 -2.48
CA ALA A 123 10.26 -13.69 -2.99
C ALA A 123 9.07 -13.46 -2.04
N ALA A 124 8.65 -14.43 -1.23
CA ALA A 124 7.73 -14.18 -0.13
C ALA A 124 8.44 -13.44 1.02
N ASP A 125 9.66 -13.85 1.39
CA ASP A 125 10.46 -13.28 2.48
C ASP A 125 10.98 -11.85 2.22
N ARG A 126 11.22 -11.47 0.96
CA ARG A 126 11.56 -10.07 0.62
C ARG A 126 10.37 -9.13 0.77
N PHE A 127 9.17 -9.67 0.64
CA PHE A 127 7.94 -8.96 0.90
C PHE A 127 7.56 -9.05 2.38
N LEU A 128 8.08 -10.06 3.11
CA LEU A 128 8.28 -10.32 4.56
C LEU A 128 8.74 -9.18 5.51
N ARG A 129 9.69 -8.36 5.06
CA ARG A 129 10.44 -7.41 5.92
C ARG A 129 10.01 -5.96 5.73
#